data_AF-A0A0F3GRM4-F1
#
_entry.id   AF-A0A0F3GRM4-F1
#
_cell.length_a   1.000
_cell.length_b   1.000
_cell.length_c   1.000
_cell.angle_alpha   90.00
_cell.angle_beta   90.00
_cell.angle_gamma   90.00
#
_symmetry.space_group_name_H-M   'P 1'
#
loop_
_entity.id
_entity.type
_entity.pdbx_description
1 polymer ?
#
loop_
_entity_poly.entity_id
_entity_poly.type
_entity_poly.pdbx_seq_one_letter_code
_entity_poly.pdbx_strand_id
1 'polypeptide(L)'
;MNLSVIRKMVREGDMSRDAMVYLINCRSECEWLDYKAMINLDSNRGLCDFSKHVIAIKNVGGGYIVLGVEDKTWEPKGLSEPLKY
;
A
#
# COMPACT_ATOMS: atom_id res chain seq x y z
N MET A 1 -0.39 -5.10 -14.60
CA MET A 1 -0.92 -3.88 -13.95
C MET A 1 -1.40 -2.87 -14.99
N ASN A 2 -2.62 -2.35 -14.88
CA ASN A 2 -3.11 -1.26 -15.73
C ASN A 2 -3.05 0.07 -14.96
N LEU A 3 -2.13 0.95 -15.35
CA LEU A 3 -1.88 2.24 -14.68
C LEU A 3 -3.07 3.20 -14.75
N SER A 4 -3.86 3.15 -15.83
CA SER A 4 -5.04 4.00 -16.00
C SER A 4 -6.13 3.66 -14.99
N VAL A 5 -6.28 2.36 -14.67
CA VAL A 5 -7.23 1.88 -13.66
C VAL A 5 -6.80 2.36 -12.28
N ILE A 6 -5.53 2.16 -11.89
CA ILE A 6 -5.01 2.62 -10.60
C ILE A 6 -5.16 4.14 -10.47
N ARG A 7 -4.78 4.91 -11.49
CA ARG A 7 -4.92 6.37 -11.46
C ARG A 7 -6.38 6.80 -11.26
N LYS A 8 -7.34 6.13 -11.90
CA LYS A 8 -8.76 6.40 -11.70
C LYS A 8 -9.17 6.11 -10.26
N MET A 9 -8.79 4.95 -9.72
CA MET A 9 -9.09 4.54 -8.35
C MET A 9 -8.52 5.52 -7.33
N VAL A 10 -7.26 5.94 -7.49
CA VAL A 10 -6.61 6.95 -6.64
C VAL A 10 -7.40 8.26 -6.65
N ARG A 11 -7.81 8.73 -7.84
CA ARG A 11 -8.60 9.96 -7.98
C ARG A 11 -9.96 9.87 -7.29
N GLU A 12 -10.58 8.68 -7.34
CA GLU A 12 -11.89 8.42 -6.74
C GLU A 12 -11.79 8.07 -5.24
N GLY A 13 -10.58 7.87 -4.72
CA GLY A 13 -10.36 7.46 -3.33
C GLY A 13 -10.96 6.08 -3.03
N ASP A 14 -10.97 5.18 -4.01
CA ASP A 14 -11.64 3.89 -3.89
C ASP A 14 -10.91 2.98 -2.88
N MET A 15 -11.56 2.71 -1.75
CA MET A 15 -11.09 1.81 -0.68
C MET A 15 -11.95 0.54 -0.58
N SER A 16 -12.66 0.18 -1.66
CA SER A 16 -13.51 -1.01 -1.70
C SER A 16 -12.72 -2.32 -1.63
N ARG A 17 -13.43 -3.42 -1.33
CA ARG A 17 -12.84 -4.76 -1.38
C ARG A 17 -12.36 -5.12 -2.80
N ASP A 18 -13.10 -4.71 -3.82
CA ASP A 18 -12.73 -4.99 -5.21
C ASP A 18 -11.45 -4.25 -5.60
N ALA A 19 -11.30 -3.00 -5.15
CA ALA A 19 -10.06 -2.25 -5.26
C ALA A 19 -8.89 -3.00 -4.60
N MET A 20 -9.06 -3.45 -3.35
CA MET A 20 -8.04 -4.21 -2.64
C MET A 20 -7.64 -5.49 -3.38
N VAL A 21 -8.61 -6.28 -3.86
CA VAL A 21 -8.36 -7.52 -4.62
C VAL A 21 -7.62 -7.21 -5.93
N TYR A 22 -8.01 -6.14 -6.63
CA TYR A 22 -7.31 -5.72 -7.84
C TYR A 22 -5.85 -5.31 -7.55
N LEU A 23 -5.62 -4.53 -6.50
CA LEU A 23 -4.28 -4.08 -6.11
C LEU A 23 -3.39 -5.27 -5.76
N ILE A 24 -3.84 -6.20 -4.91
CA ILE A 24 -3.06 -7.41 -4.55
C ILE A 24 -2.66 -8.23 -5.79
N ASN A 25 -3.55 -8.31 -6.78
CA ASN A 25 -3.29 -9.06 -8.01
C ASN A 25 -2.40 -8.32 -9.03
N CYS A 26 -2.01 -7.06 -8.78
CA CYS A 26 -1.13 -6.34 -9.71
C CYS A 26 0.30 -6.91 -9.75
N ARG A 27 0.79 -7.45 -8.62
CA ARG A 27 2.13 -8.09 -8.47
C ARG A 27 3.28 -7.26 -9.05
N SER A 28 3.18 -5.94 -8.90
CA SER A 28 4.19 -4.97 -9.31
C SER A 28 3.95 -3.66 -8.58
N GLU A 29 5.01 -2.96 -8.21
CA GLU A 29 4.94 -1.63 -7.62
C GLU A 29 5.00 -0.54 -8.69
N CYS A 30 4.45 0.62 -8.35
CA CYS A 30 4.62 1.85 -9.11
C CYS A 30 4.50 3.05 -8.17
N GLU A 31 4.62 4.25 -8.71
CA GLU A 31 4.52 5.49 -7.92
C GLU A 31 3.22 5.59 -7.09
N TRP A 32 2.12 4.99 -7.56
CA TRP A 32 0.82 5.00 -6.87
C TRP A 32 0.52 3.74 -6.06
N LEU A 33 1.42 2.74 -6.04
CA LEU A 33 1.21 1.46 -5.38
C LEU A 33 2.52 0.93 -4.78
N ASP A 34 2.58 0.92 -3.45
CA ASP A 34 3.69 0.40 -2.64
C ASP A 34 3.21 -0.78 -1.80
N TYR A 35 3.97 -1.87 -1.72
CA TYR A 35 3.68 -3.00 -0.84
C TYR A 35 4.57 -2.96 0.39
N LYS A 36 4.01 -3.38 1.53
CA LYS A 36 4.78 -3.61 2.75
C LYS A 36 4.31 -4.89 3.41
N ALA A 37 5.26 -5.77 3.76
CA ALA A 37 4.94 -7.00 4.47
C ALA A 37 4.40 -6.70 5.88
N MET A 38 5.10 -5.82 6.60
CA MET A 38 4.73 -5.36 7.93
C MET A 38 5.17 -3.92 8.13
N ILE A 39 4.50 -3.22 9.05
CA ILE A 39 4.89 -1.90 9.53
C ILE A 39 5.05 -1.97 11.05
N ASN A 40 6.00 -1.21 11.58
CA ASN A 40 6.20 -1.07 13.03
C ASN A 40 5.72 0.32 13.43
N LEU A 41 4.58 0.40 14.10
CA LEU A 41 4.02 1.67 14.59
C LEU A 41 4.34 1.93 16.07
N ASP A 42 4.95 0.98 16.77
CA ASP A 42 5.25 1.05 18.20
C ASP A 42 6.60 1.74 18.51
N SER A 43 7.37 2.08 17.47
CA SER A 43 8.67 2.74 17.63
C SER A 43 8.73 4.05 16.85
N ASN A 44 9.40 5.06 17.41
CA ASN A 44 9.61 6.35 16.73
C ASN A 44 10.28 6.17 15.36
N ARG A 45 11.23 5.24 15.25
CA ARG A 45 11.88 4.93 13.99
C ARG A 45 10.88 4.35 12.98
N GLY A 46 10.08 3.37 13.39
CA GLY A 46 9.08 2.75 12.52
C GLY A 46 7.98 3.72 12.09
N LEU A 47 7.53 4.61 12.99
CA LEU A 47 6.61 5.71 12.66
C LEU A 47 7.23 6.66 11.64
N CYS A 48 8.48 7.09 11.84
CA CYS A 48 9.19 7.94 10.88
C CYS A 48 9.34 7.25 9.52
N ASP A 49 9.69 5.97 9.49
CA ASP A 49 9.87 5.23 8.26
C ASP A 49 8.54 5.06 7.52
N PHE A 50 7.46 4.68 8.20
CA PHE A 50 6.12 4.62 7.61
C PHE A 50 5.64 5.99 7.11
N SER A 51 5.87 7.05 7.88
CA SER A 51 5.50 8.42 7.50
C SER A 51 6.19 8.86 6.20
N LYS A 52 7.44 8.45 5.95
CA LYS A 52 8.12 8.73 4.67
C LYS A 52 7.40 8.10 3.49
N HIS A 53 6.89 6.86 3.62
CA HIS A 53 6.11 6.20 2.58
C HIS A 53 4.82 6.96 2.28
N VAL A 54 4.11 7.38 3.33
CA VAL A 54 2.88 8.19 3.19
C VAL A 54 3.17 9.52 2.48
N ILE A 55 4.25 10.22 2.85
CA ILE A 55 4.67 11.48 2.21
C ILE A 55 5.08 11.25 0.76
N ALA A 56 5.83 10.18 0.46
CA ALA A 56 6.25 9.85 -0.89
C ALA A 56 5.03 9.65 -1.81
N ILE A 57 4.04 8.87 -1.37
CA ILE A 57 2.78 8.68 -2.10
C ILE A 57 1.99 9.99 -2.22
N LYS A 58 1.95 10.80 -1.15
CA LYS A 58 1.26 12.10 -1.21
C LYS A 58 1.86 13.03 -2.27
N ASN A 59 3.18 13.04 -2.41
CA ASN A 59 3.90 13.92 -3.33
C ASN A 59 3.70 13.56 -4.82
N VAL A 60 3.26 12.34 -5.13
CA VAL A 60 2.95 11.90 -6.52
C VAL A 60 1.46 11.95 -6.85
N GLY A 61 0.67 12.64 -6.01
CA GLY A 61 -0.78 12.84 -6.21
C GLY A 61 -1.67 11.86 -5.45
N GLY A 62 -1.12 11.08 -4.51
CA GLY A 62 -1.84 10.05 -3.77
C GLY A 62 -1.51 8.65 -4.27
N GLY A 63 -2.16 7.62 -3.69
CA GLY A 63 -1.84 6.23 -4.00
C GLY A 63 -2.25 5.29 -2.88
N TYR A 64 -1.79 4.05 -3.00
CA TYR A 64 -2.11 2.94 -2.11
C TYR A 64 -0.83 2.38 -1.49
N ILE A 65 -0.88 2.16 -0.18
CA ILE A 65 0.07 1.30 0.53
C ILE A 65 -0.69 0.05 0.92
N VAL A 66 -0.34 -1.10 0.34
CA VAL A 66 -0.98 -2.38 0.65
C VAL A 66 -0.11 -3.13 1.65
N LEU A 67 -0.69 -3.41 2.81
CA LEU A 67 0.00 -4.09 3.92
C LEU A 67 -0.26 -5.60 3.88
N GLY A 68 0.71 -6.39 4.36
CA GLY A 68 0.60 -7.85 4.41
C GLY A 68 0.94 -8.53 3.08
N VAL A 69 1.70 -7.87 2.21
CA VAL A 69 2.21 -8.43 0.95
C VAL A 69 3.73 -8.44 1.01
N GLU A 70 4.32 -9.62 0.77
CA GLU A 70 5.76 -9.79 0.84
C GLU A 70 6.47 -9.09 -0.33
N ASP A 71 7.54 -8.37 -0.02
CA ASP A 71 8.32 -7.63 -1.00
C ASP A 71 8.97 -8.60 -2.02
N LYS A 72 9.02 -8.19 -3.30
CA LYS A 72 9.57 -8.93 -4.44
C LYS A 72 8.90 -10.25 -4.82
N THR A 73 8.19 -10.92 -3.91
CA THR A 73 7.40 -12.13 -4.22
C THR A 73 5.94 -11.80 -4.48
N TRP A 74 5.46 -10.66 -3.94
CA TRP A 74 4.07 -10.23 -3.98
C TRP A 74 3.09 -11.27 -3.40
N GLU A 75 3.59 -12.13 -2.51
CA GLU A 75 2.76 -13.12 -1.84
C GLU A 75 1.91 -12.43 -0.76
N PRO A 76 0.58 -12.55 -0.80
CA PRO A 76 -0.27 -12.03 0.26
C PRO A 76 -0.13 -12.92 1.50
N LYS A 77 0.61 -12.44 2.50
CA LYS A 77 0.74 -13.08 3.82
C LYS A 77 -0.36 -12.64 4.78
N GLY A 78 -1.00 -11.50 4.50
CA GLY A 78 -1.92 -10.85 5.42
C GLY A 78 -1.19 -10.22 6.61
N LEU A 79 -1.95 -9.81 7.61
CA LEU A 79 -1.43 -9.27 8.86
C LEU A 79 -1.61 -10.32 9.96
N SER A 80 -0.56 -10.60 10.73
CA SER A 80 -0.62 -11.52 11.87
C SER A 80 -1.45 -10.96 13.03
N GLU A 81 -1.53 -9.63 13.14
CA GLU A 81 -2.31 -8.92 14.13
C GLU A 81 -3.01 -7.72 13.47
N PRO A 82 -4.19 -7.30 13.97
CA PRO A 82 -4.80 -6.05 13.53
C PRO A 82 -3.87 -4.86 13.80
N LEU A 83 -3.89 -3.86 12.92
CA LEU A 83 -3.21 -2.59 13.20
C LEU A 83 -3.87 -1.96 14.42
N LYS A 84 -3.08 -1.73 15.48
CA LYS A 84 -3.51 -0.99 16.66
C LYS A 84 -3.67 0.48 16.27
N TYR A 85 -4.87 1.01 16.48
CA TYR A 85 -5.23 2.41 16.20
C TYR A 85 -5.11 3.26 17.46
#